data_AF-A0A2V3ZI06-F1
#
_entry.id   AF-A0A2V3ZI06-F1
#
_cell.length_a   1.000
_cell.length_b   1.000
_cell.length_c   1.000
_cell.angle_alpha   90.00
_cell.angle_beta   90.00
_cell.angle_gamma   90.00
#
_symmetry.space_group_name_H-M   'P 1'
#
loop_
_entity.id
_entity.type
_entity.pdbx_description
1 polymer ?
#
loop_
_entity_poly.entity_id
_entity_poly.type
_entity_poly.pdbx_seq_one_letter_code
_entity_poly.pdbx_strand_id
1 'polypeptide(L)'
;MHLDKAKKRIAKQIKKGFHGYPLVSLEYFGKAPDSATEVVVSFTQEEGVEPQKQTFVSGGDAREDETIQSTFVKIIERADAKTVTEIDGISTL
;
A
#
# COMPACT_ATOMS: atom_id res chain seq x y z
N MET A 1 -0.10 15.77 -4.39
CA MET A 1 0.50 15.97 -3.05
C MET A 1 1.91 15.47 -3.22
N HIS A 2 2.94 16.25 -2.89
CA HIS A 2 4.33 15.85 -3.18
C HIS A 2 4.66 14.40 -2.77
N LEU A 3 5.29 13.65 -3.69
CA LEU A 3 5.64 12.23 -3.56
C LEU A 3 6.33 11.90 -2.22
N ASP A 4 7.37 12.66 -1.85
CA ASP A 4 8.12 12.43 -0.60
C ASP A 4 7.24 12.53 0.64
N LYS A 5 6.27 13.46 0.61
CA LYS A 5 5.30 13.64 1.69
C LYS A 5 4.34 12.45 1.77
N ALA A 6 3.97 11.87 0.62
CA ALA A 6 3.18 10.64 0.54
C ALA A 6 3.89 9.48 1.22
N LYS A 7 5.10 9.19 0.73
CA LYS A 7 5.93 8.08 1.19
C LYS A 7 6.21 8.20 2.69
N LYS A 8 6.54 9.41 3.17
CA LYS A 8 6.76 9.66 4.59
C LYS A 8 5.51 9.42 5.45
N ARG A 9 4.31 9.76 4.96
CA ARG A 9 3.05 9.50 5.68
C ARG A 9 2.74 8.01 5.75
N ILE A 10 2.88 7.29 4.63
CA ILE A 10 2.65 5.84 4.55
C ILE A 10 3.64 5.10 5.46
N ALA A 11 4.94 5.40 5.34
CA ALA A 11 5.97 4.82 6.19
C ALA A 11 5.72 5.08 7.69
N LYS A 12 5.19 6.26 8.05
CA LYS A 12 4.80 6.55 9.44
C LYS A 12 3.65 5.68 9.92
N GLN A 13 2.69 5.34 9.06
CA GLN A 13 1.59 4.43 9.41
C GLN A 13 2.09 3.00 9.58
N ILE A 14 2.92 2.51 8.66
CA ILE A 14 3.54 1.17 8.74
C ILE A 14 4.33 1.01 10.04
N LYS A 15 5.14 2.01 10.40
CA LYS A 15 5.95 2.00 11.64
C LYS A 15 5.14 1.93 12.94
N LYS A 16 3.83 2.22 12.91
CA LYS A 16 2.99 2.02 14.10
C LYS A 16 2.86 0.53 14.42
N GLY A 17 2.88 -0.34 13.41
CA GLY A 17 2.61 -1.77 13.60
C GLY A 17 1.12 -2.07 13.77
N PHE A 18 0.82 -3.30 14.17
CA PHE A 18 -0.54 -3.83 14.21
C PHE A 18 -1.35 -3.31 15.40
N HIS A 19 -2.51 -2.71 15.12
CA HIS A 19 -3.46 -2.18 16.10
C HIS A 19 -4.91 -2.65 15.82
N GLY A 20 -5.04 -3.82 15.18
CA GLY A 20 -6.33 -4.40 14.81
C GLY A 20 -6.87 -3.87 13.48
N TYR A 21 -8.17 -4.06 13.27
CA TYR A 21 -8.86 -3.77 12.02
C TYR A 21 -9.70 -2.47 12.12
N PRO A 22 -9.89 -1.72 11.02
CA PRO A 22 -9.57 -2.10 9.63
C PRO A 22 -8.07 -2.09 9.31
N LEU A 23 -7.64 -3.06 8.50
CA LEU A 23 -6.25 -3.23 8.07
C LEU A 23 -6.13 -2.91 6.58
N VAL A 24 -5.14 -2.10 6.22
CA VAL A 24 -4.72 -1.88 4.83
C VAL A 24 -3.34 -2.49 4.62
N SER A 25 -3.19 -3.39 3.66
CA SER A 25 -1.87 -3.92 3.27
C SER A 25 -1.50 -3.52 1.84
N LEU A 26 -0.20 -3.31 1.63
CA LEU A 26 0.40 -3.04 0.33
C LEU A 26 1.32 -4.20 -0.04
N GLU A 27 1.19 -4.71 -1.26
CA GLU A 27 2.09 -5.72 -1.82
C GLU A 27 2.50 -5.30 -3.23
N TYR A 28 3.81 -5.23 -3.46
CA TYR A 28 4.38 -4.76 -4.71
C TYR A 28 4.78 -5.93 -5.61
N PHE A 29 4.51 -5.78 -6.90
CA PHE A 29 4.77 -6.80 -7.92
C PHE A 29 5.54 -6.22 -9.11
N GLY A 30 6.38 -7.03 -9.73
CA GLY A 30 7.19 -6.59 -10.87
C GLY A 30 7.86 -7.75 -11.60
N LYS A 31 8.46 -7.45 -12.76
CA LYS A 31 9.27 -8.41 -13.51
C LYS A 31 10.69 -8.56 -12.95
N ALA A 32 11.12 -7.61 -12.15
CA ALA A 32 12.44 -7.55 -11.55
C ALA A 32 12.32 -7.05 -10.09
N PRO A 33 13.24 -7.45 -9.20
CA PRO A 33 13.17 -7.13 -7.78
C PRO A 33 13.45 -5.64 -7.46
N ASP A 34 13.88 -4.87 -8.45
CA ASP A 34 14.24 -3.46 -8.33
C ASP A 34 13.15 -2.50 -8.84
N SER A 35 12.15 -2.99 -9.58
CA SER A 35 11.09 -2.15 -10.15
C SER A 35 9.71 -2.78 -10.01
N ALA A 36 8.88 -2.16 -9.16
CA ALA A 36 7.49 -2.58 -8.94
C ALA A 36 6.57 -1.93 -9.97
N THR A 37 6.18 -2.66 -11.01
CA THR A 37 5.24 -2.15 -12.02
C THR A 37 3.78 -2.24 -11.58
N GLU A 38 3.51 -2.98 -10.51
CA GLU A 38 2.18 -3.19 -9.97
C GLU A 38 2.20 -3.18 -8.44
N VAL A 39 1.07 -2.80 -7.85
CA VAL A 39 0.85 -2.85 -6.42
C VAL A 39 -0.60 -3.21 -6.14
N VAL A 40 -0.78 -4.18 -5.25
CA VAL A 40 -2.08 -4.61 -4.75
C VAL A 40 -2.30 -3.99 -3.39
N VAL A 41 -3.37 -3.21 -3.26
CA VAL A 41 -3.88 -2.73 -1.98
C VAL A 41 -4.96 -3.68 -1.51
N SER A 42 -4.82 -4.21 -0.30
CA SER A 42 -5.86 -5.02 0.33
C SER A 42 -6.46 -4.30 1.53
N PHE A 43 -7.78 -4.29 1.63
CA PHE A 43 -8.52 -3.79 2.79
C PHE A 43 -9.25 -4.94 3.48
N THR A 44 -8.93 -5.17 4.74
CA THR A 44 -9.59 -6.17 5.59
C THR A 44 -10.37 -5.47 6.69
N GLN A 45 -11.69 -5.67 6.71
CA GLN A 45 -12.57 -4.96 7.65
C GLN A 45 -12.49 -5.51 9.07
N GLU A 46 -12.41 -6.84 9.21
CA GLU A 46 -12.40 -7.56 10.49
C GLU A 46 -11.55 -8.83 10.38
N GLU A 47 -11.17 -9.40 11.52
CA GLU A 47 -10.38 -10.63 11.56
C GLU A 47 -11.12 -11.79 10.88
N GLY A 48 -10.42 -12.55 10.06
CA GLY A 48 -10.99 -13.70 9.34
C GLY A 48 -11.87 -13.36 8.14
N VAL A 49 -12.09 -12.07 7.84
CA VAL A 49 -12.83 -11.64 6.64
C VAL A 49 -11.90 -11.61 5.42
N GLU A 50 -12.40 -12.05 4.27
CA GLU A 50 -11.64 -11.95 3.02
C GLU A 50 -11.36 -10.47 2.66
N PRO A 51 -10.10 -10.14 2.30
CA PRO A 51 -9.74 -8.78 1.95
C PRO A 51 -10.36 -8.35 0.62
N GLN A 52 -10.83 -7.10 0.57
CA GLN A 52 -11.13 -6.41 -0.70
C GLN A 52 -9.82 -5.96 -1.33
N LYS A 53 -9.58 -6.31 -2.60
CA LYS A 53 -8.33 -6.02 -3.29
C LYS A 53 -8.54 -5.02 -4.41
N GLN A 54 -7.59 -4.10 -4.56
CA GLN A 54 -7.50 -3.19 -5.69
C GLN A 54 -6.06 -3.15 -6.21
N THR A 55 -5.91 -3.42 -7.51
CA THR A 55 -4.63 -3.36 -8.21
C THR A 55 -4.42 -2.00 -8.85
N PHE A 56 -3.20 -1.48 -8.74
CA PHE A 56 -2.73 -0.31 -9.46
C PHE A 56 -1.51 -0.70 -10.30
N VAL A 57 -1.51 -0.26 -11.56
CA VAL A 57 -0.40 -0.49 -12.50
C VAL A 57 0.29 0.84 -12.77
N SER A 58 1.63 0.83 -12.76
CA SER A 58 2.47 1.96 -13.11
C SER A 58 3.22 1.70 -14.42
N GLY A 59 3.46 2.77 -15.19
CA GLY A 59 4.37 2.72 -16.34
C GLY A 59 5.85 2.65 -15.95
N GLY A 60 6.16 2.83 -14.67
CA GLY A 60 7.49 2.70 -14.07
C GLY A 60 7.39 2.03 -12.70
N ASP A 61 8.14 2.53 -11.72
CA ASP A 61 8.02 2.05 -10.34
C ASP A 61 6.83 2.71 -9.63
N ALA A 62 5.86 1.90 -9.19
CA ALA A 62 4.67 2.33 -8.45
C ALA A 62 5.01 3.01 -7.10
N ARG A 63 6.20 2.75 -6.55
CA ARG A 63 6.72 3.42 -5.34
C ARG A 63 7.13 4.87 -5.62
N GLU A 64 7.38 5.20 -6.88
CA GLU A 64 7.79 6.53 -7.35
C GLU A 64 6.66 7.29 -8.09
N ASP A 65 5.47 6.70 -8.23
CA ASP A 65 4.33 7.35 -8.87
C ASP A 65 3.56 8.24 -7.86
N GLU A 66 3.59 9.56 -8.04
CA GLU A 66 2.92 10.51 -7.15
C GLU A 66 1.41 10.26 -7.05
N THR A 67 0.77 9.84 -8.13
CA THR A 67 -0.68 9.63 -8.18
C THR A 67 -1.05 8.39 -7.37
N ILE A 68 -0.29 7.30 -7.52
CA ILE A 68 -0.47 6.07 -6.74
C ILE A 68 -0.25 6.36 -5.26
N GLN A 69 0.88 6.97 -4.90
CA GLN A 69 1.22 7.25 -3.51
C GLN A 69 0.24 8.23 -2.83
N SER A 70 -0.25 9.24 -3.57
CA SER A 70 -1.30 10.14 -3.09
C SER A 70 -2.64 9.42 -2.90
N THR A 71 -2.93 8.43 -3.74
CA THR A 71 -4.15 7.61 -3.63
C THR A 71 -4.10 6.72 -2.40
N PHE A 72 -2.95 6.11 -2.09
CA PHE A 72 -2.77 5.30 -0.89
C PHE A 72 -3.00 6.07 0.40
N VAL A 73 -2.47 7.29 0.50
CA VAL A 73 -2.75 8.16 1.65
C VAL A 73 -4.26 8.37 1.83
N LYS A 74 -4.99 8.62 0.73
CA LYS A 74 -6.46 8.80 0.79
C LYS A 74 -7.20 7.51 1.13
N ILE A 75 -6.75 6.35 0.65
CA ILE A 75 -7.33 5.05 0.99
C ILE A 75 -7.18 4.81 2.49
N ILE A 76 -5.95 4.96 3.01
CA ILE A 76 -5.65 4.78 4.44
C ILE A 76 -6.50 5.73 5.30
N GLU A 77 -6.59 7.01 4.92
CA GLU A 77 -7.37 8.02 5.64
C GLU A 77 -8.89 7.72 5.61
N ARG A 78 -9.43 7.29 4.47
CA ARG A 78 -10.88 7.00 4.32
C ARG A 78 -11.29 5.66 4.89
N ALA A 79 -10.38 4.70 4.93
CA ALA A 79 -10.58 3.40 5.54
C ALA A 79 -10.59 3.48 7.09
N ASP A 80 -10.23 4.63 7.66
CA ASP A 80 -9.93 4.78 9.09
C ASP A 80 -9.03 3.64 9.60
N ALA A 81 -7.99 3.34 8.80
CA ALA A 81 -7.18 2.15 8.99
C ALA A 81 -6.47 2.20 10.35
N LYS A 82 -6.74 1.21 11.20
CA LYS A 82 -6.01 1.04 12.46
C LYS A 82 -4.63 0.47 12.23
N THR A 83 -4.51 -0.38 11.22
CA THR A 83 -3.24 -1.01 10.82
C THR A 83 -2.94 -0.72 9.36
N VAL A 84 -1.68 -0.39 9.07
CA VAL A 84 -1.14 -0.37 7.73
C VAL A 84 0.08 -1.28 7.69
N THR A 85 0.15 -2.21 6.73
CA THR A 85 1.30 -3.10 6.51
C THR A 85 1.78 -3.01 5.07
N GLU A 86 3.04 -3.39 4.88
CA GLU A 86 3.66 -3.52 3.57
C GLU A 86 4.41 -4.86 3.56
N ILE A 87 4.19 -5.65 2.52
CA ILE A 87 4.99 -6.87 2.27
C ILE A 87 6.34 -6.40 1.75
N ASP A 88 7.41 -6.84 2.41
CA ASP A 88 8.77 -6.44 2.07
C ASP A 88 9.19 -7.01 0.71
N GLY A 89 9.87 -6.18 -0.09
CA GLY A 89 10.35 -6.55 -1.42
C GLY A 89 9.32 -6.40 -2.54
N ILE A 90 9.64 -7.03 -3.67
CA ILE A 90 8.82 -7.03 -4.89
C ILE A 90 8.63 -8.48 -5.30
N SER A 91 7.39 -8.94 -5.31
CA SER A 91 7.01 -10.28 -5.76
C SER A 91 7.06 -10.35 -7.29
N THR A 92 7.61 -11.44 -7.83
CA THR A 92 7.59 -11.67 -9.28
C THR A 92 6.21 -12.12 -9.72
N LEU A 93 5.69 -11.50 -10.79
CA LEU A 93 4.47 -11.95 -11.48
C LEU A 93 4.71 -13.24 -12.29
#